data_AF-A0A8J8JW19-F1
#
_entry.id   AF-A0A8J8JW19-F1
#
_cell.length_a   1.000
_cell.length_b   1.000
_cell.length_c   1.000
_cell.angle_alpha   90.00
_cell.angle_beta   90.00
_cell.angle_gamma   90.00
#
_symmetry.space_group_name_H-M   'P 1'
#
loop_
_entity.id
_entity.type
_entity.pdbx_description
1 polymer ?
#
loop_
_entity_poly.entity_id
_entity_poly.type
_entity_poly.pdbx_seq_one_letter_code
_entity_poly.pdbx_strand_id
1 'polypeptide(L)'
;MKHEILIANGILILHAIVVGISVAGGVALFTGRFAKFHKKDFFAWAFIACSFGQIISLVFTGGCIFTTWEKELRLHADPSSSYSKTFLQEYLPFLPDGFVHAVPFLTLGALIGAIIQISFAIKRKKHKQTIK
;
A
#
# COMPACT_ATOMS: atom_id res chain seq x y z
N MET A 1 8.00 -21.17 -18.46
CA MET A 1 7.35 -21.94 -17.38
C MET A 1 7.98 -21.75 -16.00
N LYS A 2 9.09 -22.41 -15.60
CA LYS A 2 9.61 -22.29 -14.22
C LYS A 2 9.99 -20.85 -13.80
N HIS A 3 10.55 -20.06 -14.72
CA HIS A 3 10.94 -18.68 -14.44
C HIS A 3 9.74 -17.73 -14.26
N GLU A 4 8.67 -17.89 -15.04
CA GLU A 4 7.47 -17.05 -14.91
C GLU A 4 6.77 -17.26 -13.58
N ILE A 5 6.69 -18.51 -13.11
CA ILE A 5 6.14 -18.83 -11.78
C ILE A 5 7.01 -18.22 -10.67
N LEU A 6 8.34 -18.28 -10.80
CA LEU A 6 9.25 -17.64 -9.85
C LEU A 6 9.05 -16.12 -9.81
N ILE A 7 8.90 -15.48 -10.97
CA ILE A 7 8.64 -14.03 -11.05
C ILE A 7 7.25 -13.71 -10.47
N ALA A 8 6.21 -14.49 -10.79
CA ALA A 8 4.87 -14.31 -10.25
C ALA A 8 4.86 -14.41 -8.71
N ASN A 9 5.58 -15.39 -8.14
CA ASN A 9 5.73 -15.51 -6.70
C ASN A 9 6.53 -14.34 -6.09
N GLY A 10 7.54 -13.84 -6.81
CA GLY A 10 8.25 -12.62 -6.42
C GLY A 10 7.34 -11.38 -6.37
N ILE A 11 6.48 -11.22 -7.38
CA ILE A 11 5.48 -10.13 -7.42
C ILE A 11 4.46 -10.30 -6.30
N LEU A 12 3.99 -11.52 -6.04
CA LEU A 12 3.11 -11.84 -4.91
C LEU A 12 3.72 -11.39 -3.57
N ILE A 13 5.00 -11.72 -3.33
CA ILE A 13 5.70 -11.31 -2.11
C ILE A 13 5.82 -9.78 -2.03
N LEU A 14 6.19 -9.13 -3.13
CA LEU A 14 6.29 -7.67 -3.19
C LEU A 14 4.95 -7.00 -2.90
N HIS A 15 3.87 -7.54 -3.47
CA HIS A 15 2.52 -7.02 -3.26
C HIS A 15 2.06 -7.23 -1.81
N ALA A 16 2.34 -8.40 -1.22
CA ALA A 16 2.08 -8.66 0.18
C ALA A 16 2.82 -7.68 1.10
N ILE A 17 4.08 -7.34 0.79
CA ILE A 17 4.85 -6.32 1.52
C ILE A 17 4.16 -4.95 1.43
N VAL A 18 3.74 -4.54 0.23
CA VAL A 18 3.03 -3.25 0.03
C VAL A 18 1.74 -3.22 0.85
N VAL A 19 0.93 -4.29 0.80
CA VAL A 19 -0.29 -4.40 1.60
C VAL A 19 0.03 -4.33 3.10
N GLY A 20 1.06 -5.04 3.56
CA GLY A 20 1.51 -5.02 4.95
C GLY A 20 1.95 -3.63 5.42
N ILE A 21 2.70 -2.89 4.60
CA ILE A 21 3.09 -1.50 4.87
C ILE A 21 1.85 -0.60 4.97
N SER A 22 0.88 -0.76 4.07
CA SER A 22 -0.35 0.06 4.09
C SER A 22 -1.20 -0.21 5.33
N VAL A 23 -1.34 -1.47 5.75
CA VAL A 23 -2.03 -1.83 6.99
C VAL A 23 -1.29 -1.27 8.21
N ALA A 24 0.01 -1.51 8.31
CA ALA A 24 0.83 -1.00 9.41
C ALA A 24 0.81 0.54 9.48
N GLY A 25 0.82 1.20 8.32
CA GLY A 25 0.72 2.65 8.20
C GLY A 25 -0.64 3.19 8.62
N GLY A 26 -1.73 2.48 8.30
CA GLY A 26 -3.06 2.78 8.82
C GLY A 26 -3.09 2.74 10.36
N VAL A 27 -2.57 1.67 10.96
CA VAL A 27 -2.45 1.56 12.43
C VAL A 27 -1.56 2.67 13.01
N ALA A 28 -0.44 2.98 12.35
CA ALA A 28 0.46 4.06 12.73
C ALA A 28 -0.22 5.44 12.70
N LEU A 29 -1.13 5.65 11.75
CA LEU A 29 -1.92 6.88 11.66
C LEU A 29 -2.89 7.02 12.84
N PHE A 30 -3.62 5.96 13.17
CA PHE A 30 -4.56 5.95 14.29
C PHE A 30 -3.87 6.11 15.65
N THR A 31 -2.67 5.54 15.81
CA THR A 31 -1.85 5.72 17.02
C THR A 31 -1.13 7.07 17.08
N GLY A 32 -1.29 7.93 16.05
CA GLY A 32 -0.67 9.25 16.00
C GLY A 32 0.85 9.22 15.81
N ARG A 33 1.42 8.11 15.33
CA ARG A 33 2.87 7.95 15.15
C ARG A 33 3.45 9.03 14.24
N PHE A 34 2.77 9.38 13.15
CA PHE A 34 3.25 10.38 12.20
C PHE A 34 3.32 11.79 12.77
N ALA A 35 2.63 12.07 13.90
CA ALA A 35 2.79 13.34 14.62
C ALA A 35 4.20 13.52 15.22
N LYS A 36 4.95 12.43 15.40
CA LYS A 36 6.35 12.42 15.85
C LYS A 36 7.35 12.30 14.68
N PHE A 37 6.92 12.56 13.45
CA PHE A 37 7.73 12.37 12.24
C PHE A 37 9.13 13.00 12.32
N HIS A 38 10.12 12.25 11.80
CA HIS A 38 11.49 12.69 11.60
C HIS A 38 11.90 12.52 10.12
N LYS A 39 12.78 13.37 9.60
CA LYS A 39 13.22 13.31 8.19
C LYS A 39 13.82 11.94 7.79
N LYS A 40 14.40 11.22 8.77
CA LYS A 40 14.99 9.88 8.60
C LYS A 40 14.02 8.73 8.93
N ASP A 41 12.72 9.01 9.03
CA ASP A 41 11.71 7.98 9.30
C ASP A 41 11.40 7.21 8.01
N PHE A 42 12.22 6.17 7.75
CA PHE A 42 12.10 5.31 6.57
C PHE A 42 10.71 4.67 6.44
N PHE A 43 10.09 4.32 7.57
CA PHE A 43 8.76 3.74 7.57
C PHE A 43 7.71 4.72 7.04
N ALA A 44 7.77 5.98 7.46
CA ALA A 44 6.84 7.00 6.97
C ALA A 44 7.00 7.27 5.47
N TRP A 45 8.25 7.31 4.98
CA TRP A 45 8.50 7.44 3.55
C TRP A 45 8.03 6.22 2.76
N ALA A 46 8.29 5.01 3.25
CA ALA A 46 7.82 3.78 2.64
C ALA A 46 6.29 3.73 2.57
N PHE A 47 5.61 4.09 3.65
CA PHE A 47 4.14 4.17 3.68
C PHE A 47 3.59 5.16 2.65
N ILE A 48 4.14 6.38 2.59
CA ILE A 48 3.72 7.39 1.62
C ILE A 48 3.95 6.91 0.19
N ALA A 49 5.14 6.38 -0.11
CA ALA A 49 5.48 5.89 -1.44
C ALA A 49 4.58 4.72 -1.87
N CYS A 50 4.33 3.76 -0.97
CA CYS A 50 3.44 2.63 -1.23
C CYS A 50 2.00 3.10 -1.46
N SER A 51 1.46 3.94 -0.57
CA SER A 51 0.08 4.43 -0.67
C SER A 51 -0.12 5.27 -1.93
N PHE A 52 0.84 6.12 -2.27
CA PHE A 52 0.81 6.92 -3.49
C PHE A 52 0.91 6.03 -4.74
N GLY A 53 1.82 5.06 -4.74
CA GLY A 53 1.93 4.07 -5.82
C GLY A 53 0.66 3.24 -6.00
N GLN A 54 -0.01 2.85 -4.91
CA GLN A 54 -1.30 2.15 -4.96
C GLN A 54 -2.39 3.03 -5.58
N ILE A 55 -2.47 4.32 -5.25
CA ILE A 55 -3.45 5.25 -5.83
C ILE A 55 -3.17 5.47 -7.33
N ILE A 56 -1.91 5.71 -7.71
CA ILE A 56 -1.52 5.82 -9.11
C ILE A 56 -1.92 4.56 -9.86
N SER A 57 -1.54 3.40 -9.33
CA SER A 57 -1.89 2.11 -9.92
C SER A 57 -3.41 1.96 -10.12
N LEU A 58 -4.20 2.32 -9.11
CA LEU A 58 -5.65 2.25 -9.18
C LEU A 58 -6.21 3.14 -10.30
N VAL A 59 -5.69 4.35 -10.45
CA VAL A 59 -6.11 5.29 -11.50
C VAL A 59 -5.80 4.75 -12.90
N PHE A 60 -4.62 4.14 -13.10
CA PHE A 60 -4.20 3.68 -14.43
C PHE A 60 -4.72 2.29 -14.80
N THR A 61 -4.93 1.40 -13.84
CA THR A 61 -5.26 -0.02 -14.12
C THR A 61 -6.62 -0.46 -13.58
N GLY A 62 -7.34 0.41 -12.86
CA GLY A 62 -8.55 0.04 -12.13
C GLY A 62 -8.32 -0.88 -10.92
N GLY A 63 -7.06 -1.18 -10.59
CA GLY A 63 -6.67 -2.04 -9.48
C GLY A 63 -5.19 -1.90 -9.09
N CYS A 64 -4.63 -2.88 -8.40
CA CYS A 64 -3.18 -2.92 -8.16
C CYS A 64 -2.46 -3.60 -9.32
N ILE A 65 -1.49 -2.91 -9.93
CA ILE A 65 -0.71 -3.33 -11.09
C ILE A 65 0.02 -4.65 -10.83
N PHE A 66 0.45 -4.89 -9.59
CA PHE A 66 1.05 -6.16 -9.21
C PHE A 66 0.08 -7.33 -9.30
N THR A 67 -1.22 -7.10 -9.04
CA THR A 67 -2.27 -8.12 -9.29
C THR A 67 -2.36 -8.45 -10.77
N THR A 68 -2.35 -7.42 -11.63
CA THR A 68 -2.45 -7.59 -13.07
C THR A 68 -1.26 -8.35 -13.62
N TRP A 69 -0.03 -7.93 -13.25
CA TRP A 69 1.19 -8.61 -13.66
C TRP A 69 1.28 -10.04 -13.13
N GLU A 70 0.87 -10.28 -11.88
CA GLU A 70 0.80 -11.63 -11.34
C GLU A 70 -0.14 -12.52 -12.15
N LYS A 71 -1.36 -12.04 -12.45
CA LYS A 71 -2.35 -12.79 -13.25
C LYS A 71 -1.85 -13.10 -14.65
N GLU A 72 -1.21 -12.14 -15.31
CA GLU A 72 -0.64 -12.30 -16.65
C GLU A 72 0.50 -13.33 -16.64
N LEU A 73 1.43 -13.24 -15.69
CA LEU A 73 2.53 -14.19 -15.56
C LEU A 73 2.03 -15.60 -15.23
N ARG A 74 1.02 -15.73 -14.36
CA ARG A 74 0.39 -17.02 -14.06
C ARG A 74 -0.30 -17.59 -15.29
N LEU A 75 -1.07 -16.77 -16.02
CA LEU A 75 -1.76 -17.20 -17.24
C LEU A 75 -0.78 -17.68 -18.32
N HIS A 76 0.35 -16.97 -18.50
CA HIS A 76 1.38 -17.36 -19.45
C HIS A 76 2.12 -18.64 -19.04
N ALA A 77 2.35 -18.84 -17.74
CA ALA A 77 3.03 -20.03 -17.24
C ALA A 77 2.13 -21.28 -17.29
N ASP A 78 0.87 -21.13 -16.90
CA ASP A 78 -0.16 -22.17 -16.86
C ASP A 78 -1.56 -21.50 -16.85
N PRO A 79 -2.37 -21.67 -17.92
CA PRO A 79 -3.70 -21.08 -18.02
C PRO A 79 -4.64 -21.44 -16.86
N SER A 80 -4.43 -22.59 -16.22
CA SER A 80 -5.25 -23.05 -15.08
C SER A 80 -4.85 -22.41 -13.75
N SER A 81 -3.70 -21.72 -13.69
CA SER A 81 -3.16 -21.13 -12.47
C SER A 81 -3.52 -19.65 -12.26
N SER A 82 -4.19 -19.03 -13.24
CA SER A 82 -4.66 -17.64 -13.15
C SER A 82 -6.01 -17.54 -12.43
N TYR A 83 -6.36 -16.34 -11.96
CA TYR A 83 -7.57 -16.09 -11.17
C TYR A 83 -8.24 -14.76 -11.55
N SER A 84 -9.56 -14.66 -11.36
CA SER A 84 -10.35 -13.46 -11.73
C SER A 84 -10.45 -12.41 -10.62
N LYS A 85 -10.30 -12.82 -9.36
CA LYS A 85 -10.49 -11.99 -8.17
C LYS A 85 -9.42 -10.91 -7.97
N THR A 86 -9.64 -9.96 -7.06
CA THR A 86 -8.57 -9.06 -6.60
C THR A 86 -7.57 -9.80 -5.71
N PHE A 87 -6.38 -9.22 -5.48
CA PHE A 87 -5.38 -9.80 -4.58
C PHE A 87 -5.94 -10.12 -3.18
N LEU A 88 -6.69 -9.19 -2.58
CA LEU A 88 -7.26 -9.38 -1.26
C LEU A 88 -8.34 -10.48 -1.25
N GLN A 89 -9.17 -10.55 -2.30
CA GLN A 89 -10.17 -11.60 -2.41
C GLN A 89 -9.57 -12.98 -2.66
N GLU A 90 -8.43 -13.05 -3.34
CA GLU A 90 -7.76 -14.33 -3.61
C GLU A 90 -6.97 -14.82 -2.39
N TYR A 91 -6.18 -13.95 -1.77
CA TYR A 91 -5.25 -14.34 -0.70
C TYR A 91 -5.76 -14.11 0.71
N LEU A 92 -6.83 -13.31 0.89
CA LEU A 92 -7.45 -13.02 2.19
C LEU A 92 -8.98 -13.22 2.10
N PRO A 93 -9.46 -14.45 1.81
CA PRO A 93 -10.88 -14.72 1.56
C PRO A 93 -11.78 -14.54 2.79
N PHE A 94 -11.20 -14.37 3.98
CA PHE A 94 -11.93 -14.06 5.20
C PHE A 94 -12.38 -12.58 5.26
N LEU A 95 -11.86 -11.71 4.38
CA LEU A 95 -12.28 -10.31 4.33
C LEU A 95 -13.62 -10.18 3.62
N PRO A 96 -14.59 -9.42 4.17
CA PRO A 96 -15.85 -9.15 3.49
C PRO A 96 -15.64 -8.44 2.16
N ASP A 97 -16.42 -8.75 1.12
CA ASP A 97 -16.32 -8.09 -0.19
C ASP A 97 -16.47 -6.56 -0.09
N GLY A 98 -17.36 -6.10 0.78
CA GLY A 98 -17.53 -4.66 1.04
C GLY A 98 -16.24 -3.98 1.56
N PHE A 99 -15.39 -4.71 2.29
CA PHE A 99 -14.11 -4.18 2.75
C PHE A 99 -13.16 -3.93 1.57
N VAL A 100 -13.12 -4.84 0.60
CA VAL A 100 -12.24 -4.74 -0.59
C VAL A 100 -12.57 -3.48 -1.39
N HIS A 101 -13.85 -3.13 -1.52
CA HIS A 101 -14.28 -1.88 -2.17
C HIS A 101 -13.96 -0.62 -1.35
N ALA A 102 -13.84 -0.73 -0.02
CA ALA A 102 -13.46 0.37 0.84
C ALA A 102 -11.96 0.67 0.82
N VAL A 103 -11.11 -0.32 0.48
CA VAL A 103 -9.64 -0.18 0.53
C VAL A 103 -9.10 1.04 -0.22
N PRO A 104 -9.52 1.37 -1.46
CA PRO A 104 -9.11 2.61 -2.13
C PRO A 104 -9.33 3.88 -1.30
N PHE A 105 -10.52 4.00 -0.70
CA PHE A 105 -10.90 5.16 0.11
C PHE A 105 -10.12 5.20 1.43
N LEU A 106 -9.92 4.03 2.05
CA LEU A 106 -9.10 3.91 3.26
C LEU A 106 -7.65 4.29 3.00
N THR A 107 -7.05 3.82 1.89
CA THR A 107 -5.68 4.16 1.50
C THR A 107 -5.54 5.65 1.22
N LEU A 108 -6.48 6.26 0.49
CA LEU A 108 -6.49 7.70 0.23
C LEU A 108 -6.63 8.52 1.53
N GLY A 109 -7.61 8.16 2.36
CA GLY A 109 -7.82 8.80 3.66
C GLY A 109 -6.59 8.69 4.57
N ALA A 110 -5.96 7.52 4.60
CA ALA A 110 -4.76 7.28 5.37
C ALA A 110 -3.57 8.11 4.87
N LEU A 111 -3.40 8.23 3.55
CA LEU A 111 -2.36 9.07 2.95
C LEU A 111 -2.56 10.54 3.30
N ILE A 112 -3.79 11.07 3.14
CA ILE A 112 -4.12 12.46 3.51
C ILE A 112 -3.87 12.69 5.00
N GLY A 113 -4.35 11.79 5.86
CA GLY A 113 -4.14 11.87 7.30
C GLY A 113 -2.66 11.90 7.69
N ALA A 114 -1.84 11.06 7.06
CA ALA A 114 -0.40 11.02 7.30
C ALA A 114 0.27 12.33 6.87
N ILE A 115 -0.07 12.86 5.69
CA ILE A 115 0.45 14.16 5.20
C ILE A 115 0.09 15.29 6.17
N ILE A 116 -1.14 15.32 6.68
CA ILE A 116 -1.59 16.31 7.65
C ILE A 116 -0.79 16.20 8.96
N GLN A 117 -0.67 14.99 9.54
CA GLN A 117 0.08 14.78 10.78
C GLN A 117 1.56 15.17 10.64
N ILE A 118 2.19 14.81 9.52
CA ILE A 118 3.58 15.17 9.20
C ILE A 118 3.73 16.69 9.06
N SER A 119 2.82 17.34 8.33
CA SER A 119 2.83 18.79 8.13
C SER A 119 2.74 19.54 9.46
N PHE A 120 1.85 19.10 10.36
CA PHE A 120 1.76 19.66 11.71
C PHE A 120 3.01 19.38 12.55
N ALA A 121 3.63 18.20 12.42
CA ALA A 121 4.87 17.89 13.12
C ALA A 121 6.02 18.83 12.68
N ILE A 122 6.14 19.10 11.37
CA ILE A 122 7.15 20.00 10.80
C ILE A 122 6.91 21.44 11.26
N LYS A 123 5.66 21.94 11.15
CA LYS A 123 5.29 23.29 11.60
C LYS A 123 5.62 23.51 13.08
N ARG A 124 5.28 22.54 13.96
CA ARG A 124 5.60 22.60 15.39
C ARG A 124 7.10 22.65 15.68
N LYS A 125 7.91 21.88 14.95
CA LYS A 125 9.37 21.90 15.09
C LYS A 125 9.97 23.24 14.66
N LYS A 126 9.49 23.82 13.56
CA LYS A 126 9.94 25.13 13.08
C LYS A 126 9.64 26.24 14.09
N HIS A 127 8.41 26.30 14.61
CA HIS A 127 8.01 27.31 15.61
C HIS A 127 8.85 27.25 16.90
N LYS A 128 9.20 26.05 17.37
CA LYS A 128 10.10 25.90 18.53
C LYS A 128 11.53 26.36 18.27
N GLN A 129 11.99 26.38 17.02
CA GLN A 129 13.32 26.88 16.65
C GLN A 129 13.34 28.39 16.50
N THR A 130 12.23 29.02 16.09
CA THR A 130 12.16 30.49 15.97
C THR A 130 12.07 31.23 17.30
N ILE A 131 11.66 30.55 18.37
CA ILE A 131 11.50 31.12 19.73
C ILE A 131 12.76 30.93 20.59
N LYS A 132 13.69 30.07 20.17
CA LYS A 132 15.00 29.90 20.81
C LYS A 132 16.02 30.81 20.16
#